data_AF-A0A9P7DVT1-F1
#
_entry.id   AF-A0A9P7DVT1-F1
#
_cell.length_a   1.000
_cell.length_b   1.000
_cell.length_c   1.000
_cell.angle_alpha   90.00
_cell.angle_beta   90.00
_cell.angle_gamma   90.00
#
_symmetry.space_group_name_H-M   'P 1'
#
loop_
_entity.id
_entity.type
_entity.pdbx_description
1 polymer ?
#
loop_
_entity_poly.entity_id
_entity_poly.type
_entity_poly.pdbx_seq_one_letter_code
_entity_poly.pdbx_strand_id
1 'polypeptide(L)'
;KSLHGAYKIGKFWDKIPHCETRGLCSLCNSPESMEHILLNYDKSPASGITWKAASDLWCKHKSSWPKIQFSTILGCNLGMLHDVEGKEKLGVSRLFKILILESAHLWKLRCERVIKISRVKEKFHSETKILNR
;
A
#
# COMPACT_ATOMS: atom_id res chain seq x y z
N LYS A 1 -1.32 13.67 4.28
CA LYS A 1 0.15 13.66 4.51
C LYS A 1 0.95 13.19 3.29
N SER A 2 0.46 12.21 2.53
CA SER A 2 1.17 11.60 1.40
C SER A 2 1.54 12.56 0.26
N LEU A 3 0.75 13.62 0.04
CA LEU A 3 0.97 14.61 -1.03
C LEU A 3 1.99 15.71 -0.67
N HIS A 4 2.27 15.92 0.61
CA HIS A 4 3.07 17.06 1.09
C HIS A 4 4.53 16.69 1.42
N GLY A 5 5.00 15.51 0.97
CA GLY A 5 6.39 15.08 1.22
C GLY A 5 6.75 14.87 2.69
N ALA A 6 5.77 14.72 3.59
CA ALA A 6 6.00 14.58 5.03
C ALA A 6 6.61 13.21 5.43
N TYR A 7 6.69 12.26 4.51
CA TYR A 7 7.25 10.94 4.74
C TYR A 7 8.70 10.87 4.28
N LYS A 8 9.52 10.09 5.00
CA LYS A 8 10.93 9.83 4.66
C LYS A 8 11.04 8.87 3.47
N ILE A 9 10.81 9.37 2.25
CA ILE A 9 10.79 8.61 0.97
C ILE A 9 11.56 9.38 -0.11
N GLY A 10 12.15 8.65 -1.05
CA GLY A 10 12.71 9.25 -2.26
C GLY A 10 13.73 10.34 -1.93
N LYS A 11 13.52 11.51 -2.55
CA LYS A 11 14.35 12.71 -2.44
C LYS A 11 14.58 13.22 -1.01
N PHE A 12 13.79 12.79 -0.04
CA PHE A 12 14.08 13.08 1.36
C PHE A 12 15.48 12.57 1.76
N TRP A 13 15.85 11.37 1.28
CA TRP A 13 17.08 10.70 1.66
C TRP A 13 18.33 11.26 0.96
N ASP A 14 18.17 11.88 -0.21
CA ASP A 14 19.27 12.50 -0.97
C ASP A 14 19.96 13.62 -0.18
N LYS A 15 19.27 14.19 0.80
CA LYS A 15 19.78 15.26 1.67
C LYS A 15 20.56 14.74 2.88
N ILE A 16 20.58 13.43 3.08
CA ILE A 16 21.22 12.79 4.24
C ILE A 16 22.42 11.99 3.74
N PRO A 17 23.65 12.44 4.05
CA PRO A 17 24.86 11.75 3.64
C PRO A 17 24.86 10.26 4.04
N HIS A 18 25.32 9.41 3.12
CA HIS A 18 25.40 7.95 3.26
C HIS A 18 24.05 7.22 3.37
N CYS A 19 22.93 7.93 3.21
CA CYS A 19 21.59 7.36 3.24
C CYS A 19 20.84 7.52 1.91
N GLU A 20 21.47 8.05 0.86
CA GLU A 20 20.87 8.39 -0.43
C GLU A 20 20.25 7.15 -1.09
N THR A 21 20.90 5.98 -0.93
CA THR A 21 20.37 4.70 -1.42
C THR A 21 18.99 4.37 -0.84
N ARG A 22 18.62 4.95 0.32
CA ARG A 22 17.30 4.78 0.95
C ARG A 22 16.16 5.43 0.16
N GLY A 23 16.48 6.35 -0.75
CA GLY A 23 15.55 6.99 -1.66
C GLY A 23 15.10 6.09 -2.82
N LEU A 24 15.86 5.03 -3.13
CA LEU A 24 15.55 4.09 -4.22
C LEU A 24 14.82 2.86 -3.70
N CYS A 25 13.90 2.30 -4.47
CA CYS A 25 13.26 1.04 -4.12
C CYS A 25 14.28 -0.12 -4.19
N SER A 26 14.44 -0.88 -3.11
CA SER A 26 15.39 -2.00 -3.06
C SER A 26 15.04 -3.19 -3.98
N LEU A 27 13.86 -3.18 -4.59
CA LEU A 27 13.32 -4.28 -5.41
C LEU A 27 13.47 -4.02 -6.91
N CYS A 28 13.39 -2.75 -7.33
CA CYS A 28 13.43 -2.37 -8.74
C CYS A 28 14.31 -1.16 -9.04
N ASN A 29 14.99 -0.62 -8.03
CA ASN A 29 15.97 0.46 -8.12
C ASN A 29 15.46 1.80 -8.69
N SER A 30 14.14 1.99 -8.81
CA SER A 30 13.55 3.27 -9.21
C SER A 30 13.37 4.21 -8.00
N PRO A 31 13.26 5.53 -8.23
CA PRO A 31 12.94 6.49 -7.18
C PRO A 31 11.65 6.10 -6.46
N GLU A 32 11.72 5.96 -5.14
CA GLU A 32 10.59 5.49 -4.36
C GLU A 32 9.63 6.64 -4.06
N SER A 33 8.33 6.41 -4.25
CA SER A 33 7.25 7.33 -3.91
C SER A 33 6.19 6.60 -3.07
N MET A 34 5.26 7.33 -2.44
CA MET A 34 4.17 6.68 -1.70
C MET A 34 3.31 5.82 -2.64
N GLU A 35 2.98 6.32 -3.83
CA GLU A 35 2.27 5.56 -4.85
C GLU A 35 3.02 4.29 -5.25
N HIS A 36 4.33 4.40 -5.48
CA HIS A 36 5.18 3.25 -5.79
C HIS A 36 5.16 2.21 -4.67
N ILE A 37 5.19 2.61 -3.41
CA ILE A 37 5.16 1.68 -2.27
C ILE A 37 3.82 0.95 -2.18
N LEU A 38 2.73 1.65 -2.48
CA LEU A 38 1.37 1.13 -2.33
C LEU A 38 0.91 0.31 -3.54
N LEU A 39 1.37 0.61 -4.75
CA LEU A 39 0.81 0.04 -5.99
C LEU A 39 1.84 -0.71 -6.85
N ASN A 40 3.07 -0.93 -6.38
CA ASN A 40 4.06 -1.69 -7.16
C ASN A 40 3.90 -3.20 -6.96
N TYR A 41 2.85 -3.76 -7.54
CA TYR A 41 2.52 -5.19 -7.49
C TYR A 41 3.60 -6.07 -8.11
N ASP A 42 4.17 -5.66 -9.24
CA ASP A 42 5.09 -6.50 -10.03
C ASP A 42 6.43 -6.74 -9.35
N LYS A 43 6.86 -5.80 -8.52
CA LYS A 43 8.18 -5.85 -7.89
C LYS A 43 8.12 -6.05 -6.39
N SER A 44 6.96 -5.83 -5.76
CA SER A 44 6.77 -6.01 -4.31
C SER A 44 5.84 -7.19 -3.99
N PRO A 45 6.40 -8.32 -3.53
CA PRO A 45 5.58 -9.44 -3.05
C PRO A 45 4.60 -9.01 -1.96
N ALA A 46 5.01 -8.11 -1.06
CA ALA A 46 4.14 -7.58 -0.02
C ALA A 46 2.91 -6.87 -0.61
N SER A 47 3.11 -5.99 -1.60
CA SER A 47 1.98 -5.32 -2.28
C SER A 47 1.06 -6.34 -2.95
N GLY A 48 1.62 -7.28 -3.72
CA GLY A 48 0.85 -8.32 -4.40
C GLY A 48 0.00 -9.17 -3.43
N ILE A 49 0.62 -9.69 -2.37
CA ILE A 49 -0.05 -10.53 -1.36
C ILE A 49 -1.13 -9.75 -0.63
N THR A 50 -0.83 -8.54 -0.13
CA THR A 50 -1.79 -7.74 0.64
C THR A 50 -3.01 -7.37 -0.19
N TRP A 51 -2.82 -6.89 -1.43
CA TRP A 51 -3.95 -6.50 -2.28
C TRP A 51 -4.73 -7.70 -2.80
N LYS A 52 -4.06 -8.85 -3.03
CA LYS A 52 -4.75 -10.11 -3.33
C LYS A 52 -5.63 -10.54 -2.16
N ALA A 53 -5.10 -10.54 -0.93
CA ALA A 53 -5.87 -10.86 0.26
C ALA A 53 -7.08 -9.92 0.46
N ALA A 54 -6.88 -8.62 0.22
CA ALA A 54 -7.97 -7.64 0.27
C ALA A 54 -9.06 -7.91 -0.79
N SER A 55 -8.64 -8.22 -2.02
CA SER A 55 -9.55 -8.62 -3.10
C SER A 55 -10.30 -9.90 -2.77
N ASP A 56 -9.62 -10.92 -2.24
CA ASP A 56 -10.23 -12.20 -1.89
C ASP A 56 -11.26 -12.04 -0.77
N LEU A 57 -10.98 -11.20 0.23
CA LEU A 57 -11.95 -10.87 1.30
C LEU A 57 -13.15 -10.10 0.76
N TRP A 58 -12.95 -9.19 -0.18
CA TRP A 58 -14.04 -8.49 -0.85
C TRP A 58 -14.92 -9.43 -1.66
N CYS A 59 -14.29 -10.35 -2.41
CA CYS A 59 -14.97 -11.29 -3.29
C CYS A 59 -15.89 -12.27 -2.55
N LYS A 60 -15.70 -12.46 -1.24
CA LYS A 60 -16.64 -13.23 -0.40
C LYS A 60 -18.02 -12.59 -0.25
N HIS A 61 -18.11 -11.27 -0.42
CA HIS A 61 -19.35 -10.50 -0.20
C HIS A 61 -19.82 -9.72 -1.44
N LYS A 62 -18.94 -9.50 -2.43
CA LYS A 62 -19.19 -8.71 -3.64
C LYS A 62 -18.53 -9.34 -4.85
N SER A 63 -19.11 -9.16 -6.02
CA SER A 63 -18.67 -9.83 -7.24
C SER A 63 -17.49 -9.15 -7.96
N SER A 64 -17.29 -7.84 -7.80
CA SER A 64 -16.21 -7.13 -8.51
C SER A 64 -15.31 -6.33 -7.57
N TRP A 65 -14.03 -6.67 -7.52
CA TRP A 65 -13.01 -5.84 -6.89
C TRP A 65 -12.75 -4.59 -7.75
N PRO A 66 -12.89 -3.37 -7.21
CA PRO A 66 -12.61 -2.16 -7.97
C PRO A 66 -11.12 -2.03 -8.27
N LYS A 67 -10.79 -1.38 -9.39
CA LYS A 67 -9.41 -1.02 -9.69
C LYS A 67 -8.90 -0.03 -8.64
N ILE A 68 -7.84 -0.42 -7.94
CA ILE A 68 -7.22 0.44 -6.93
C ILE A 68 -6.21 1.35 -7.62
N GLN A 69 -6.45 2.66 -7.53
CA GLN A 69 -5.54 3.70 -7.95
C GLN A 69 -5.09 4.52 -6.75
N PHE A 70 -4.04 5.32 -6.91
CA PHE A 70 -3.53 6.13 -5.81
C PHE A 70 -4.58 7.13 -5.32
N SER A 71 -5.34 7.71 -6.23
CA SER A 71 -6.51 8.54 -5.93
C SER A 71 -7.58 7.78 -5.12
N THR A 72 -7.85 6.53 -5.46
CA THR A 72 -8.79 5.67 -4.72
C THR A 72 -8.36 5.52 -3.26
N ILE A 73 -7.07 5.30 -3.00
CA ILE A 73 -6.55 5.15 -1.64
C ILE A 73 -6.65 6.47 -0.88
N LEU A 74 -6.25 7.58 -1.50
CA LEU A 74 -6.28 8.90 -0.86
C LEU A 74 -7.71 9.40 -0.59
N GLY A 75 -8.64 9.14 -1.51
CA GLY A 75 -10.04 9.56 -1.43
C GLY A 75 -10.95 8.56 -0.72
N CYS A 76 -10.43 7.41 -0.29
CA CYS A 76 -11.24 6.31 0.24
C CYS A 76 -12.17 6.74 1.39
N ASN A 77 -11.70 7.60 2.29
CA ASN A 77 -12.49 8.09 3.42
C ASN A 77 -13.68 8.97 3.00
N LEU A 78 -13.55 9.69 1.89
CA LEU A 78 -14.56 10.62 1.38
C LEU A 78 -15.60 9.91 0.51
N GLY A 79 -15.24 8.79 -0.11
CA GLY A 79 -16.12 8.05 -1.00
C GLY A 79 -17.23 7.31 -0.26
N MET A 80 -18.42 7.32 -0.85
CA MET A 80 -19.53 6.41 -0.54
C MET A 80 -19.89 5.62 -1.78
N LEU A 81 -20.03 4.31 -1.61
CA LEU A 81 -20.48 3.42 -2.67
C LEU A 81 -22.01 3.46 -2.70
N HIS A 82 -22.52 3.85 -3.86
CA HIS A 82 -23.94 3.87 -4.16
C HIS A 82 -24.28 2.64 -5.00
N ASP A 83 -25.54 2.21 -4.97
CA ASP A 83 -26.05 1.23 -5.91
C ASP A 83 -26.57 1.86 -7.20
N VAL A 84 -27.10 1.02 -8.08
CA VAL A 84 -27.67 1.42 -9.37
C VAL A 84 -28.88 2.36 -9.22
N GLU A 85 -29.54 2.35 -8.06
CA GLU A 85 -30.67 3.20 -7.71
C GLU A 85 -30.22 4.47 -6.95
N GLY A 86 -28.92 4.67 -6.78
CA GLY A 86 -28.34 5.81 -6.06
C GLY A 86 -28.40 5.68 -4.53
N LYS A 87 -28.80 4.52 -4.00
CA LYS A 87 -28.89 4.30 -2.56
C LYS A 87 -27.52 3.97 -1.97
N GLU A 88 -27.21 4.61 -0.85
CA GLU A 88 -25.96 4.40 -0.13
C GLU A 88 -25.86 2.98 0.44
N LYS A 89 -24.78 2.29 0.10
CA LYS A 89 -24.45 0.98 0.68
C LYS A 89 -23.44 1.15 1.81
N LEU A 90 -23.94 1.54 2.98
CA LEU A 90 -23.11 1.83 4.16
C LEU A 90 -22.17 0.69 4.54
N GLY A 91 -22.68 -0.55 4.67
CA GLY A 91 -21.87 -1.70 5.06
C GLY A 91 -20.77 -2.02 4.03
N VAL A 92 -21.09 -1.88 2.75
CA VAL A 92 -20.16 -2.14 1.64
C VAL A 92 -19.08 -1.06 1.57
N SER A 93 -19.49 0.19 1.71
CA SER A 93 -18.59 1.34 1.79
C SER A 93 -17.65 1.22 2.98
N ARG A 94 -18.15 0.77 4.13
CA ARG A 94 -17.33 0.55 5.33
C ARG A 94 -16.33 -0.58 5.13
N LEU A 95 -16.76 -1.73 4.60
CA LEU A 95 -15.85 -2.83 4.27
C LEU A 95 -14.75 -2.37 3.30
N PHE A 96 -15.13 -1.63 2.25
CA PHE A 96 -14.18 -1.07 1.31
C PHE A 96 -13.15 -0.18 2.01
N LYS A 97 -13.60 0.78 2.83
CA LYS A 97 -12.72 1.67 3.61
C LYS A 97 -11.74 0.90 4.47
N ILE A 98 -12.22 -0.11 5.20
CA ILE A 98 -11.37 -0.95 6.05
C ILE A 98 -10.30 -1.65 5.20
N LEU A 99 -10.69 -2.34 4.12
CA LEU A 99 -9.75 -3.08 3.30
C LEU A 99 -8.68 -2.19 2.66
N ILE A 100 -9.07 -1.02 2.14
CA ILE A 100 -8.14 -0.08 1.52
C ILE A 100 -7.18 0.53 2.54
N LEU A 101 -7.70 0.99 3.68
CA LEU A 101 -6.87 1.63 4.71
C LEU A 101 -5.92 0.64 5.38
N GLU A 102 -6.39 -0.58 5.66
CA GLU A 102 -5.54 -1.63 6.22
C GLU A 102 -4.47 -2.06 5.22
N SER A 103 -4.82 -2.22 3.95
CA SER A 103 -3.84 -2.52 2.90
C SER A 103 -2.82 -1.39 2.72
N ALA A 104 -3.21 -0.13 2.94
CA ALA A 104 -2.30 1.00 2.86
C ALA A 104 -1.20 0.99 3.94
N HIS A 105 -1.31 0.12 4.96
CA HIS A 105 -0.22 -0.14 5.90
C HIS A 105 1.01 -0.84 5.29
N LEU A 106 0.99 -1.18 3.99
CA LEU A 106 2.19 -1.56 3.21
C LEU A 106 3.38 -0.62 3.42
N TRP A 107 3.12 0.69 3.64
CA TRP A 107 4.15 1.66 4.00
C TRP A 107 4.95 1.27 5.26
N LYS A 108 4.30 0.69 6.28
CA LYS A 108 4.97 0.20 7.50
C LYS A 108 5.92 -0.95 7.17
N LEU A 109 5.50 -1.91 6.33
CA LEU A 109 6.35 -3.02 5.87
C LEU A 109 7.57 -2.51 5.11
N ARG A 110 7.39 -1.49 4.25
CA ARG A 110 8.51 -0.80 3.61
C ARG A 110 9.46 -0.18 4.66
N CYS A 111 8.94 0.52 5.66
CA CYS A 111 9.78 1.19 6.66
C CYS A 111 10.66 0.19 7.40
N GLU A 112 10.12 -0.98 7.75
CA GLU A 112 10.93 -2.02 8.40
C GLU A 112 12.04 -2.55 7.48
N ARG A 113 11.72 -2.82 6.22
CA ARG A 113 12.70 -3.26 5.21
C ARG A 113 13.84 -2.25 5.01
N VAL A 114 13.50 -0.96 4.88
CA VAL A 114 14.49 0.09 4.56
C VAL A 114 15.26 0.58 5.79
N ILE A 115 14.60 0.67 6.96
CA ILE A 115 15.15 1.32 8.16
C ILE A 115 15.66 0.30 9.17
N LYS A 116 14.92 -0.80 9.44
CA LYS A 116 15.31 -1.78 10.48
C LYS A 116 16.27 -2.84 9.96
N ILE A 117 16.06 -3.29 8.72
CA ILE A 117 16.72 -4.47 8.16
C ILE A 117 17.80 -4.09 7.12
N SER A 118 17.99 -2.79 6.87
CA SER A 118 19.00 -2.25 5.95
C SER A 118 19.00 -2.94 4.58
N ARG A 119 17.81 -3.31 4.07
CA ARG A 119 17.59 -3.89 2.72
C ARG A 119 18.17 -5.30 2.51
N VAL A 120 18.53 -6.04 3.56
CA VAL A 120 18.98 -7.44 3.45
C VAL A 120 17.83 -8.33 2.96
N LYS A 121 17.97 -8.90 1.76
CA LYS A 121 16.92 -9.69 1.07
C LYS A 121 16.50 -10.93 1.86
N GLU A 122 17.44 -11.61 2.51
CA GLU A 122 17.19 -12.81 3.33
C GLU A 122 16.28 -12.55 4.53
N LYS A 123 16.20 -11.30 4.97
CA LYS A 123 15.41 -10.88 6.13
C LYS A 123 14.05 -10.29 5.73
N PHE A 124 13.66 -10.40 4.47
CA PHE A 124 12.33 -9.96 4.03
C PHE A 124 11.25 -10.81 4.67
N HIS A 125 10.11 -10.20 4.96
CA HIS A 125 9.00 -10.91 5.62
C HIS A 125 8.50 -12.04 4.73
N SER A 126 8.29 -13.21 5.32
CA SER A 126 7.62 -14.33 4.67
C SER A 126 6.15 -13.99 4.36
N GLU A 127 5.56 -14.68 3.40
CA GLU A 127 4.17 -14.52 3.00
C GLU A 127 3.20 -14.64 4.19
N THR A 128 3.36 -15.66 5.03
CA THR A 128 2.55 -15.86 6.24
C THR A 128 2.62 -14.67 7.19
N LYS A 129 3.80 -14.05 7.34
CA LYS A 129 3.98 -12.88 8.22
C LYS A 129 3.38 -11.61 7.64
N ILE A 130 3.30 -11.52 6.31
CA ILE A 130 2.63 -10.41 5.61
C ILE A 130 1.11 -10.53 5.78
N LEU A 131 0.57 -11.75 5.70
CA LEU A 131 -0.87 -12.02 5.85
C LEU A 131 -1.38 -11.89 7.29
N ASN A 132 -0.58 -12.27 8.29
CA ASN A 132 -0.98 -12.26 9.71
C ASN A 132 -0.78 -10.91 10.43
N ARG A 133 -0.65 -9.81 9.69
CA ARG A 133 -0.40 -8.46 10.23
C ARG A 133 -1.57 -7.53 9.98
#